data_AF-A0A0C1MVJ1-F1
#
_entry.id   AF-A0A0C1MVJ1-F1
#
_cell.length_a   1.000
_cell.length_b   1.000
_cell.length_c   1.000
_cell.angle_alpha   90.00
_cell.angle_beta   90.00
_cell.angle_gamma   90.00
#
_symmetry.space_group_name_H-M   'P 1'
#
loop_
_entity.id
_entity.type
_entity.pdbx_description
1 polymer ?
#
loop_
_entity_poly.entity_id
_entity_poly.type
_entity_poly.pdbx_seq_one_letter_code
_entity_poly.pdbx_strand_id
1 'polypeptide(L)' 'MRCKIQFMFETEEEVITEEIACFHRTDDMSPASLGLSLKEAKLITSEAQKSMIGHQIKRYIAAEKMEPLK' A
#
# COMPACT_ATOMS: atom_id res chain seq x y z
N MET A 1 -16.01 -13.33 -5.88
CA MET A 1 -15.33 -12.14 -6.46
C MET A 1 -13.94 -11.99 -5.85
N ARG A 2 -12.91 -11.70 -6.66
CA ARG A 2 -11.56 -11.36 -6.16
C ARG A 2 -11.39 -9.84 -6.16
N CYS A 3 -10.96 -9.26 -5.04
CA CYS A 3 -10.66 -7.84 -4.90
C CYS A 3 -9.16 -7.68 -4.61
N LYS A 4 -8.45 -6.95 -5.45
CA LYS A 4 -7.01 -6.68 -5.32
C LYS A 4 -6.79 -5.20 -5.12
N ILE A 5 -5.99 -4.83 -4.13
CA ILE A 5 -5.66 -3.45 -3.79
C ILE A 5 -4.17 -3.24 -3.99
N GLN A 6 -3.83 -2.26 -4.82
CA GLN A 6 -2.47 -1.88 -5.13
C GLN A 6 -2.24 -0.42 -4.75
N PHE A 7 -1.05 -0.15 -4.25
CA PHE A 7 -0.54 1.19 -4.05
C PHE A 7 0.44 1.51 -5.17
N MET A 8 0.34 2.73 -5.68
CA MET A 8 1.23 3.25 -6.71
C MET A 8 1.96 4.45 -6.12
N PHE A 9 3.28 4.39 -6.13
CA PHE A 9 4.16 5.49 -5.79
C PHE A 9 4.70 6.05 -7.10
N GLU A 10 4.47 7.32 -7.33
CA GLU A 10 4.93 8.03 -8.51
C GLU A 10 5.94 9.09 -8.10
N THR A 11 7.09 9.09 -8.77
CA THR A 11 8.10 10.14 -8.71
C THR A 11 8.31 10.69 -10.13
N GLU A 12 9.15 11.71 -10.29
CA GLU A 12 9.49 12.22 -11.63
C GLU A 12 10.23 11.18 -12.49
N GLU A 13 10.84 10.17 -11.88
CA GLU A 13 11.76 9.23 -12.52
C GLU A 13 11.19 7.81 -12.61
N GLU A 14 10.31 7.43 -11.69
CA GLU A 14 9.80 6.06 -11.57
C GLU A 14 8.36 5.97 -11.08
N VAL A 15 7.68 4.90 -11.52
CA VAL A 15 6.39 4.47 -10.99
C VAL A 15 6.57 3.09 -10.37
N ILE A 16 6.36 2.99 -9.07
CA ILE A 16 6.44 1.74 -8.31
C ILE A 16 5.02 1.32 -7.95
N THR A 17 4.64 0.09 -8.32
CA THR A 17 3.35 -0.50 -7.91
C THR A 17 3.57 -1.66 -6.96
N GLU A 18 2.89 -1.64 -5.82
CA GLU A 18 2.93 -2.70 -4.82
C GLU A 18 1.52 -3.22 -4.52
N GLU A 19 1.34 -4.54 -4.48
CA GLU A 19 0.10 -5.15 -3.99
C GLU A 19 0.13 -5.19 -2.46
N ILE A 20 -0.83 -4.51 -1.82
CA ILE A 20 -0.90 -4.43 -0.36
C ILE A 20 -1.98 -5.34 0.23
N ALA A 21 -2.96 -5.75 -0.57
CA ALA A 21 -3.97 -6.71 -0.15
C ALA A 21 -4.64 -7.41 -1.33
N CYS A 22 -5.02 -8.66 -1.11
CA CYS A 22 -5.89 -9.41 -2.01
C CYS A 22 -6.92 -10.20 -1.22
N PHE A 23 -8.19 -9.94 -1.48
CA PHE A 23 -9.34 -10.58 -0.85
C PHE A 23 -10.05 -11.48 -1.84
N HIS A 24 -10.46 -12.64 -1.36
CA HIS A 24 -11.38 -13.50 -2.09
C HIS A 24 -12.71 -13.51 -1.36
N ARG A 25 -13.77 -13.09 -2.04
CA ARG A 25 -15.15 -13.15 -1.54
C ARG A 25 -15.85 -14.35 -2.16
N THR A 26 -16.13 -15.34 -1.33
CA THR A 26 -16.85 -16.57 -1.70
C THR A 26 -18.37 -16.41 -1.60
N ASP A 27 -18.85 -15.49 -0.78
CA ASP A 27 -20.24 -15.46 -0.34
C ASP A 27 -21.09 -14.49 -1.17
N ASP A 28 -22.41 -14.75 -1.20
CA ASP A 28 -23.40 -13.86 -1.81
C ASP A 28 -23.32 -12.47 -1.14
N MET A 29 -22.98 -11.46 -1.95
CA MET A 29 -22.88 -10.07 -1.49
C MET A 29 -24.27 -9.61 -1.04
N SER A 30 -24.46 -9.46 0.26
CA SER A 30 -25.65 -8.88 0.87
C SER A 30 -25.39 -7.40 1.20
N PRO A 31 -26.43 -6.58 1.40
CA PRO A 31 -26.25 -5.21 1.88
C PRO A 31 -25.40 -5.10 3.15
N ALA A 32 -25.46 -6.10 4.03
CA ALA A 32 -24.68 -6.15 5.27
C ALA A 32 -23.20 -6.52 5.07
N SER A 33 -22.84 -7.12 3.94
CA SER A 33 -21.48 -7.48 3.56
C SER A 33 -20.90 -6.60 2.44
N LEU A 34 -21.61 -5.53 2.05
CA LEU A 34 -21.09 -4.49 1.15
C LEU A 34 -19.95 -3.71 1.81
N GLY A 35 -18.93 -3.37 1.03
CA GLY A 35 -17.75 -2.65 1.51
C GLY A 35 -16.78 -3.55 2.27
N LEU A 36 -15.83 -2.94 2.99
CA LEU A 36 -14.79 -3.65 3.75
C LEU A 36 -15.29 -4.01 5.15
N SER A 37 -15.01 -5.24 5.59
CA SER A 37 -15.07 -5.58 7.00
C SER A 37 -14.01 -4.78 7.78
N LEU A 38 -14.24 -4.58 9.09
CA LEU A 38 -13.26 -3.92 9.96
C LEU A 38 -11.87 -4.60 9.90
N LYS A 39 -11.84 -5.93 9.76
CA LYS A 39 -10.60 -6.70 9.62
C LYS A 39 -9.87 -6.37 8.33
N GLU A 40 -10.59 -6.36 7.19
CA GLU A 40 -10.01 -6.00 5.89
C GLU A 40 -9.53 -4.53 5.91
N ALA A 41 -10.31 -3.60 6.46
CA ALA A 41 -9.94 -2.20 6.56
C ALA A 41 -8.66 -2.00 7.38
N LYS A 42 -8.53 -2.66 8.53
CA LYS A 42 -7.31 -2.61 9.35
C LYS A 42 -6.09 -3.17 8.62
N LEU A 43 -6.26 -4.28 7.91
CA LEU A 43 -5.17 -4.87 7.12
C LEU A 43 -4.69 -3.91 6.03
N ILE A 44 -5.61 -3.33 5.26
CA ILE A 44 -5.29 -2.40 4.18
C ILE A 44 -4.53 -1.20 4.72
N THR A 45 -5.05 -0.57 5.78
CA THR A 45 -4.40 0.62 6.37
C THR A 45 -3.01 0.29 6.92
N SER A 46 -2.84 -0.88 7.56
CA SER A 46 -1.53 -1.31 8.08
C SER A 46 -0.51 -1.52 6.96
N GLU A 47 -0.86 -2.26 5.91
CA GLU A 47 0.06 -2.52 4.81
C GLU A 47 0.35 -1.26 3.99
N ALA A 48 -0.65 -0.38 3.81
CA ALA A 48 -0.46 0.95 3.22
C ALA A 48 0.57 1.80 3.98
N GLN A 49 0.43 1.90 5.31
CA GLN A 49 1.36 2.65 6.14
C GLN A 49 2.77 2.07 6.09
N LYS A 50 2.89 0.75 6.18
CA LYS A 50 4.17 0.05 6.11
C LYS A 50 4.88 0.27 4.77
N SER A 51 4.16 0.13 3.66
CA SER A 51 4.70 0.35 2.31
C SER A 51 5.16 1.81 2.15
N MET A 52 4.31 2.77 2.54
CA MET A 52 4.63 4.20 2.45
C MET A 52 5.87 4.59 3.27
N ILE A 53 5.95 4.16 4.53
CA ILE A 53 7.12 4.42 5.39
C ILE A 53 8.37 3.79 4.79
N GLY A 54 8.27 2.56 4.27
CA GLY A 54 9.38 1.88 3.61
C GLY A 54 9.95 2.68 2.44
N HIS A 55 9.10 3.24 1.59
CA HIS A 55 9.51 4.10 0.46
C HIS A 55 10.11 5.43 0.92
N GLN A 56 9.50 6.07 1.91
CA GLN A 56 10.02 7.34 2.47
C GLN A 56 11.42 7.15 3.08
N ILE A 57 11.64 6.06 3.83
CA ILE A 57 12.96 5.73 4.39
C ILE A 57 13.99 5.50 3.28
N LYS A 58 13.65 4.72 2.24
CA LYS A 58 14.56 4.47 1.11
C LYS A 58 14.96 5.77 0.42
N ARG A 59 13.99 6.64 0.15
CA ARG A 59 14.24 7.96 -0.46
C ARG A 59 15.11 8.85 0.42
N TYR A 60 14.85 8.87 1.73
CA TYR A 60 15.66 9.62 2.69
C TYR A 60 17.12 9.15 2.70
N ILE A 61 17.35 7.84 2.81
CA ILE A 61 18.70 7.26 2.78
C ILE A 61 19.42 7.55 1.45
N ALA A 62 18.70 7.51 0.32
CA ALA A 62 19.27 7.82 -0.98
C ALA A 62 19.72 9.29 -1.07
N ALA A 63 18.92 10.22 -0.53
CA ALA A 63 19.25 11.64 -0.49
C ALA A 63 20.46 11.94 0.43
N GLU A 64 20.50 11.36 1.64
CA GLU A 64 21.60 11.55 2.60
C GLU A 64 22.95 11.00 2.09
N LYS A 65 22.93 9.92 1.30
CA LYS A 65 24.15 9.38 0.67
C LYS A 65 24.70 10.27 -0.45
N MET A 66 23.90 11.20 -0.99
CA MET A 66 24.30 12.11 -2.05
C MET A 66 24.80 13.46 -1.56
N GLU A 67 24.58 13.83 -0.30
CA GLU A 67 25.23 15.02 0.27
C GLU A 67 26.65 14.68 0.74
N PRO A 68 27.72 15.29 0.18
CA PRO A 68 29.01 15.25 0.81
C PRO A 68 28.90 16.00 2.15
N LEU A 69 29.38 15.38 3.23
CA LEU A 69 29.58 16.01 4.53
C LEU A 69 30.17 17.42 4.32
N LYS A 70 29.36 18.45 4.63
CA LYS A 70 29.80 19.85 4.63
C LYS A 70 30.77 20.12 5.78
#